data_AF-A0A0E3QKI6-F1
#
_entry.id   AF-A0A0E3QKI6-F1
#
_cell.length_a   1.000
_cell.length_b   1.000
_cell.length_c   1.000
_cell.angle_alpha   90.00
_cell.angle_beta   90.00
_cell.angle_gamma   90.00
#
_symmetry.space_group_name_H-M   'P 1'
#
loop_
_entity.id
_entity.type
_entity.pdbx_description
1 polymer ?
#
loop_
_entity_poly.entity_id
_entity_poly.type
_entity_poly.pdbx_seq_one_letter_code
_entity_poly.pdbx_strand_id
1 'polypeptide(L)'
;MKNIKKIYMYKLALGVILLLAGIVSAIFYKNETSFSSFLIIMGLVLFVLTAFRLFRQGDFPDRDERTKKLAAYGITYSWLLTLVLISVFYLANYFKLVEFTAGSVLGILLIFMVISANIFRWYFMQKSDVE
;
A
#
# COMPACT_ATOMS: atom_id res chain seq x y z
N MET A 1 -10.14 27.13 3.17
CA MET A 1 -10.01 25.95 2.28
C MET A 1 -8.94 26.07 1.17
N LYS A 2 -8.76 27.24 0.51
CA LYS A 2 -7.82 27.40 -0.63
C LYS A 2 -6.33 27.12 -0.34
N ASN A 3 -5.83 27.50 0.85
CA ASN A 3 -4.41 27.26 1.23
C ASN A 3 -4.09 25.81 1.54
N ILE A 4 -5.06 25.03 2.04
CA ILE A 4 -4.89 23.61 2.36
C ILE A 4 -4.63 22.82 1.08
N LYS A 5 -5.42 23.08 0.03
CA LYS A 5 -5.26 22.43 -1.29
C LYS A 5 -3.87 22.70 -1.90
N LYS A 6 -3.34 23.92 -1.77
CA LYS A 6 -1.99 24.28 -2.24
C LYS A 6 -0.90 23.50 -1.52
N ILE A 7 -0.99 23.33 -0.19
CA ILE A 7 -0.02 22.56 0.60
C ILE A 7 0.05 21.10 0.12
N TYR A 8 -1.09 20.46 -0.14
CA TYR A 8 -1.11 19.10 -0.68
C TYR A 8 -0.55 19.03 -2.10
N MET A 9 -0.80 20.05 -2.93
CA MET A 9 -0.24 20.13 -4.27
C MET A 9 1.30 20.21 -4.24
N TYR A 10 1.88 21.01 -3.34
CA TYR A 10 3.34 21.08 -3.14
C TYR A 10 3.92 19.76 -2.63
N LYS A 11 3.25 19.09 -1.69
CA LYS A 11 3.68 17.77 -1.18
C LYS A 11 3.63 16.69 -2.27
N LEU A 12 2.66 16.78 -3.18
CA LEU A 12 2.51 15.84 -4.30
C LEU A 12 3.62 16.08 -5.32
N ALA A 13 3.90 17.34 -5.66
CA ALA A 13 5.03 17.71 -6.50
C ALA A 13 6.37 17.22 -5.90
N LEU A 14 6.56 17.37 -4.60
CA LEU A 14 7.74 16.89 -3.89
C LEU A 14 7.89 15.36 -3.97
N GLY A 15 6.79 14.60 -3.83
CA GLY A 15 6.79 13.15 -4.03
C GLY A 15 7.22 12.74 -5.45
N VAL A 16 6.74 13.45 -6.47
CA VAL A 16 7.13 13.23 -7.88
C VAL A 16 8.61 13.56 -8.09
N ILE A 17 9.11 14.66 -7.52
CA ILE A 17 10.53 15.05 -7.63
C ILE A 17 11.43 13.98 -7.00
N LEU A 18 11.08 13.46 -5.82
CA LEU A 18 11.83 12.40 -5.16
C LEU A 18 11.84 11.10 -5.97
N LEU A 19 10.71 10.72 -6.57
CA LEU A 19 10.62 9.57 -7.47
C LEU A 19 11.55 9.72 -8.67
N LEU A 20 11.50 10.87 -9.34
CA LEU A 20 12.34 11.14 -10.51
C LEU A 20 13.82 11.20 -10.12
N ALA A 21 14.17 11.82 -8.99
CA ALA A 21 15.54 11.84 -8.48
C ALA A 21 16.05 10.43 -8.16
N GLY A 22 15.20 9.58 -7.56
CA GLY A 22 15.51 8.18 -7.32
C GLY A 22 15.77 7.40 -8.61
N ILE A 23 14.91 7.55 -9.63
CA ILE A 23 15.08 6.90 -10.94
C ILE A 23 16.35 7.38 -11.65
N VAL A 24 16.60 8.69 -11.67
CA VAL A 24 17.83 9.26 -12.24
C VAL A 24 19.04 8.70 -11.51
N SER A 25 19.04 8.70 -10.18
CA SER A 25 20.15 8.14 -9.39
C SER A 25 20.39 6.65 -9.71
N ALA A 26 19.35 5.85 -9.93
CA ALA A 26 19.48 4.44 -10.28
C ALA A 26 20.17 4.22 -11.63
N ILE A 27 19.98 5.16 -12.58
CA ILE A 27 20.58 5.09 -13.92
C ILE A 27 22.06 5.49 -13.88
N PHE A 28 22.40 6.55 -13.13
CA PHE A 28 23.77 7.08 -13.08
C PHE A 28 24.68 6.37 -12.07
N TYR A 29 24.12 5.88 -10.95
CA TYR A 29 24.87 5.28 -9.85
C TYR A 29 24.52 3.79 -9.68
N LYS A 30 24.87 2.98 -10.67
CA LYS A 30 24.61 1.52 -10.69
C LYS A 30 25.17 0.76 -9.49
N ASN A 31 26.19 1.29 -8.81
CA ASN A 31 26.85 0.63 -7.68
C ASN A 31 26.19 0.91 -6.31
N GLU A 32 25.35 1.94 -6.21
CA GLU A 32 24.70 2.41 -4.96
C GLU A 32 23.19 2.16 -5.00
N THR A 33 22.80 0.92 -5.31
CA THR A 33 21.38 0.54 -5.54
C THR A 33 20.47 0.79 -4.33
N SER A 34 21.02 0.76 -3.12
CA SER A 34 20.29 1.01 -1.87
C SER A 34 19.77 2.44 -1.76
N PHE A 35 20.57 3.44 -2.14
CA PHE A 35 20.19 4.85 -2.03
C PHE A 35 19.10 5.22 -3.05
N SER A 36 19.24 4.74 -4.28
CA SER A 36 18.25 4.93 -5.33
C SER A 36 16.91 4.27 -4.98
N SER A 37 16.96 3.04 -4.47
CA SER A 37 15.75 2.32 -4.03
C SER A 37 15.04 3.04 -2.89
N PHE A 38 15.79 3.57 -1.91
CA PHE A 38 15.23 4.36 -0.82
C PHE A 38 14.51 5.62 -1.30
N LEU A 39 15.12 6.39 -2.21
CA LEU A 39 14.51 7.60 -2.79
C LEU A 39 13.22 7.29 -3.56
N ILE A 40 13.22 6.22 -4.36
CA ILE A 40 12.04 5.78 -5.12
C ILE A 40 10.91 5.41 -4.16
N ILE A 41 11.19 4.59 -3.14
CA ILE A 41 10.18 4.16 -2.16
C ILE A 41 9.63 5.37 -1.39
N MET A 42 10.50 6.26 -0.91
CA MET A 42 10.09 7.45 -0.16
C MET A 42 9.23 8.40 -1.00
N GLY A 43 9.62 8.66 -2.25
CA GLY A 43 8.85 9.46 -3.19
C GLY A 43 7.47 8.84 -3.49
N LEU A 44 7.42 7.51 -3.69
CA LEU A 44 6.18 6.78 -3.91
C LEU A 44 5.23 6.90 -2.72
N VAL A 45 5.71 6.68 -1.50
CA VAL A 45 4.91 6.79 -0.28
C VAL A 45 4.35 8.20 -0.11
N LEU A 46 5.19 9.23 -0.28
CA LEU A 46 4.75 10.63 -0.24
C LEU A 46 3.69 10.94 -1.30
N PHE A 47 3.90 10.48 -2.54
CA PHE A 47 2.96 10.67 -3.63
C PHE A 47 1.61 10.01 -3.33
N VAL A 48 1.61 8.73 -2.96
CA VAL A 48 0.38 7.95 -2.70
C VAL A 48 -0.39 8.53 -1.52
N LEU A 49 0.27 8.81 -0.40
CA LEU A 49 -0.39 9.38 0.79
C LEU A 49 -0.98 10.77 0.52
N THR A 50 -0.26 11.60 -0.24
CA THR A 50 -0.68 12.97 -0.55
C THR A 50 -1.81 12.96 -1.58
N ALA A 51 -1.71 12.14 -2.62
CA ALA A 51 -2.77 11.93 -3.60
C ALA A 51 -4.04 11.43 -2.90
N PHE A 52 -3.93 10.39 -2.06
CA PHE A 52 -5.06 9.86 -1.30
C PHE A 52 -5.74 10.93 -0.43
N ARG A 53 -4.96 11.75 0.29
CA ARG A 53 -5.51 12.86 1.10
C ARG A 53 -6.14 13.96 0.23
N LEU A 54 -5.58 14.27 -0.93
CA LEU A 54 -6.12 15.26 -1.86
C LEU A 54 -7.45 14.81 -2.48
N PHE A 55 -7.53 13.55 -2.89
CA PHE A 55 -8.77 12.97 -3.45
C PHE A 55 -9.85 12.78 -2.37
N ARG A 56 -9.46 12.55 -1.11
CA ARG A 56 -10.40 12.41 0.03
C ARG A 56 -10.96 13.75 0.54
N GLN A 57 -10.47 14.90 0.05
CA GLN A 57 -10.98 16.23 0.39
C GLN A 57 -12.20 16.69 -0.41
N GLY A 58 -12.65 15.93 -1.42
CA GLY A 58 -13.99 16.14 -1.94
C GLY A 58 -14.99 15.82 -0.84
N ASP A 59 -16.05 16.63 -0.70
CA ASP A 59 -17.19 16.35 0.18
C ASP A 59 -17.81 15.01 -0.22
N PHE A 60 -17.22 13.92 0.28
CA PHE A 60 -17.88 12.65 0.32
C PHE A 60 -19.05 12.83 1.29
N PRO A 61 -20.29 12.51 0.90
CA PRO A 61 -21.39 12.43 1.86
C PRO A 61 -20.88 11.61 3.03
N ASP A 62 -21.09 12.15 4.22
CA ASP A 62 -20.46 11.70 5.47
C ASP A 62 -20.38 10.18 5.45
N ARG A 63 -19.15 9.64 5.41
CA ARG A 63 -18.95 8.21 5.15
C ARG A 63 -19.72 7.46 6.23
N ASP A 64 -20.86 6.92 5.80
CA ASP A 64 -21.78 6.14 6.59
C ASP A 64 -20.98 5.17 7.45
N GLU A 65 -21.31 5.08 8.75
CA GLU A 65 -20.57 4.28 9.72
C GLU A 65 -20.35 2.85 9.20
N ARG A 66 -21.32 2.35 8.43
CA ARG A 66 -21.25 1.08 7.70
C ARG A 66 -20.03 0.97 6.78
N THR A 67 -19.74 1.99 5.99
CA THR A 67 -18.59 1.99 5.06
C THR A 67 -17.25 1.96 5.82
N LYS A 68 -17.18 2.64 6.98
CA LYS A 68 -16.00 2.64 7.84
C LYS A 68 -15.79 1.26 8.48
N LYS A 69 -16.86 0.64 9.00
CA LYS A 69 -16.84 -0.72 9.56
C LYS A 69 -16.43 -1.76 8.50
N LEU A 70 -17.02 -1.72 7.31
CA LEU A 70 -16.69 -2.64 6.21
C LEU A 70 -15.23 -2.53 5.76
N ALA A 71 -14.69 -1.31 5.71
CA ALA A 71 -13.27 -1.10 5.39
C ALA A 71 -12.35 -1.67 6.48
N ALA A 72 -12.71 -1.50 7.76
CA ALA A 72 -11.96 -2.07 8.87
C ALA A 72 -12.00 -3.59 8.86
N TYR A 73 -13.19 -4.20 8.70
CA TYR A 73 -13.34 -5.64 8.56
C TYR A 73 -12.51 -6.19 7.40
N GLY A 74 -12.59 -5.58 6.20
CA GLY A 74 -11.81 -6.01 5.05
C GLY A 74 -10.30 -6.06 5.32
N ILE A 75 -9.77 -5.07 6.05
CA ILE A 75 -8.37 -5.03 6.46
C ILE A 75 -8.05 -6.11 7.50
N THR A 76 -8.89 -6.29 8.52
CA THR A 76 -8.67 -7.29 9.58
C THR A 76 -8.62 -8.71 9.00
N TYR A 77 -9.59 -9.08 8.17
CA TYR A 77 -9.61 -10.40 7.54
C TYR A 77 -8.44 -10.61 6.56
N SER A 78 -8.07 -9.56 5.81
CA SER A 78 -6.87 -9.59 4.95
C SER A 78 -5.59 -9.83 5.76
N TRP A 79 -5.45 -9.17 6.92
CA TRP A 79 -4.30 -9.34 7.78
C TRP A 79 -4.22 -10.76 8.36
N LEU A 80 -5.33 -11.30 8.85
CA LEU A 80 -5.40 -12.70 9.32
C LEU A 80 -5.03 -13.68 8.20
N LEU A 81 -5.56 -13.49 7.00
CA LEU A 81 -5.23 -14.32 5.84
C LEU A 81 -3.74 -14.21 5.47
N THR A 82 -3.15 -13.03 5.62
CA THR A 82 -1.72 -12.79 5.37
C THR A 82 -0.86 -13.54 6.39
N LEU A 83 -1.26 -13.63 7.66
CA LEU A 83 -0.56 -14.45 8.67
C LEU A 83 -0.56 -15.94 8.31
N VAL A 84 -1.67 -16.44 7.77
CA VAL A 84 -1.75 -17.83 7.25
C VAL A 84 -0.76 -18.01 6.10
N LEU A 85 -0.70 -17.07 5.15
CA LEU A 85 0.25 -17.14 4.03
C LEU A 85 1.71 -17.08 4.50
N ILE A 86 2.03 -16.22 5.47
CA ILE A 86 3.38 -16.16 6.09
C ILE A 86 3.73 -17.52 6.72
N SER A 87 2.78 -18.15 7.40
CA SER A 87 2.98 -19.48 8.01
C SER A 87 3.26 -20.54 6.94
N VAL A 88 2.55 -20.49 5.80
CA VAL A 88 2.81 -21.38 4.65
C VAL A 88 4.20 -21.16 4.06
N PHE A 89 4.62 -19.91 3.84
CA PHE A 89 5.97 -19.61 3.37
C PHE A 89 7.05 -20.07 4.35
N TYR A 90 6.80 -19.88 5.65
CA TYR A 90 7.70 -20.36 6.68
C TYR A 90 7.86 -21.89 6.63
N LEU A 91 6.77 -22.64 6.54
CA LEU A 91 6.81 -24.10 6.44
C LEU A 91 7.50 -24.56 5.14
N ALA A 92 7.18 -23.95 4.00
CA ALA A 92 7.81 -24.27 2.72
C ALA A 92 9.33 -24.06 2.75
N ASN A 93 9.78 -22.96 3.38
CA ASN A 93 11.18 -22.67 3.58
C ASN A 93 11.84 -23.64 4.59
N TYR A 94 11.14 -23.97 5.69
CA TYR A 94 11.63 -24.89 6.72
C TYR A 94 11.89 -26.30 6.17
N PHE A 95 10.96 -26.82 5.37
CA PHE A 95 11.11 -28.10 4.68
C PHE A 95 11.99 -28.03 3.43
N LYS A 96 12.57 -26.86 3.12
CA LYS A 96 13.40 -26.61 1.94
C LYS A 96 12.71 -27.02 0.62
N LEU A 97 11.39 -26.85 0.55
CA LEU A 97 10.61 -27.19 -0.64
C LEU A 97 10.82 -26.17 -1.77
N VAL A 98 11.01 -24.89 -1.40
CA VAL A 98 11.19 -23.77 -2.33
C VAL A 98 12.13 -22.75 -1.70
N GLU A 99 13.07 -22.24 -2.48
CA GLU A 99 13.94 -21.12 -2.07
C GLU A 99 13.29 -19.79 -2.46
N PHE A 100 12.98 -18.96 -1.46
CA PHE A 100 12.45 -17.62 -1.68
C PHE A 100 13.49 -16.57 -1.32
N THR A 101 13.63 -15.55 -2.17
CA THR A 101 14.37 -14.34 -1.80
C THR A 101 13.49 -13.46 -0.89
N ALA A 102 14.09 -12.75 0.06
CA ALA A 102 13.33 -11.84 0.93
C ALA A 102 12.49 -10.82 0.14
N GLY A 103 13.05 -10.29 -0.96
CA GLY A 103 12.34 -9.39 -1.86
C GLY A 103 11.10 -10.03 -2.51
N SER A 104 11.21 -11.27 -2.96
CA SER A 104 10.06 -11.99 -3.53
C SER A 104 8.94 -12.22 -2.51
N VAL A 105 9.28 -12.59 -1.28
CA VAL A 105 8.30 -12.78 -0.20
C VAL A 105 7.58 -11.46 0.11
N LEU A 106 8.33 -10.37 0.29
CA LEU A 106 7.75 -9.06 0.57
C LEU A 106 6.84 -8.58 -0.57
N GLY A 107 7.25 -8.76 -1.83
CA GLY A 107 6.44 -8.42 -2.99
C GLY A 107 5.12 -9.20 -3.04
N ILE A 108 5.18 -10.52 -2.82
CA ILE A 108 3.98 -11.37 -2.80
C ILE A 108 3.07 -10.98 -1.64
N LEU A 109 3.60 -10.77 -0.44
CA LEU A 109 2.81 -10.37 0.73
C LEU A 109 2.08 -9.03 0.50
N LEU A 110 2.77 -8.02 -0.07
CA LEU A 110 2.17 -6.73 -0.37
C LEU A 110 1.00 -6.84 -1.37
N ILE A 111 1.22 -7.55 -2.48
CA ILE A 111 0.19 -7.74 -3.50
C ILE A 111 -0.99 -8.54 -2.94
N PHE A 112 -0.70 -9.63 -2.22
CA PHE A 112 -1.70 -10.49 -1.60
C PHE A 112 -2.56 -9.73 -0.60
N MET A 113 -1.97 -8.89 0.24
CA MET A 113 -2.67 -8.09 1.24
C MET A 113 -3.62 -7.08 0.57
N VAL A 114 -3.17 -6.37 -0.46
CA VAL A 114 -4.03 -5.41 -1.19
C VAL A 114 -5.20 -6.11 -1.88
N ILE A 115 -4.95 -7.24 -2.56
CA ILE A 115 -5.99 -7.98 -3.28
C ILE A 115 -7.02 -8.54 -2.29
N SER A 116 -6.56 -9.25 -1.26
CA SER A 116 -7.44 -9.86 -0.26
C SER A 116 -8.28 -8.83 0.49
N ALA A 117 -7.72 -7.67 0.87
CA ALA A 117 -8.48 -6.60 1.51
C ALA A 117 -9.62 -6.09 0.63
N ASN A 118 -9.41 -5.97 -0.68
CA ASN A 118 -10.46 -5.56 -1.61
C ASN A 118 -11.50 -6.67 -1.83
N ILE A 119 -11.08 -7.94 -1.89
CA ILE A 119 -12.00 -9.10 -1.97
C ILE A 119 -12.89 -9.16 -0.74
N PHE A 120 -12.33 -9.07 0.47
CA PHE A 120 -13.12 -9.08 1.71
C PHE A 120 -14.04 -7.88 1.80
N ARG A 121 -13.56 -6.67 1.43
CA ARG A 121 -14.42 -5.49 1.38
C ARG A 121 -15.61 -5.71 0.44
N TRP A 122 -15.37 -6.28 -0.74
CA TRP A 122 -16.43 -6.58 -1.71
C TRP A 122 -17.40 -7.66 -1.20
N TYR A 123 -16.88 -8.73 -0.60
CA TYR A 123 -17.69 -9.80 -0.01
C TYR A 123 -18.61 -9.27 1.10
N PHE A 124 -18.09 -8.45 2.02
CA PHE A 124 -18.90 -7.89 3.10
C PHE A 124 -19.88 -6.81 2.61
N MET A 125 -19.57 -6.09 1.53
CA MET A 125 -20.53 -5.16 0.91
C MET A 125 -21.78 -5.85 0.36
N GLN A 126 -21.69 -7.14 -0.02
CA GLN A 126 -22.85 -7.91 -0.49
C GLN A 126 -23.75 -8.38 0.65
N LYS A 127 -23.26 -8.41 1.90
CA LYS A 127 -24.10 -8.72 3.06
C LYS A 127 -24.86 -7.47 3.49
N SER A 128 -26.19 -7.56 3.43
CA SER A 128 -27.09 -6.45 3.70
C SER A 128 -27.00 -5.92 5.14
N ASP A 129 -26.61 -6.78 6.09
CA ASP A 129 -26.22 -6.41 7.44
C ASP A 129 -24.89 -7.07 7.81
N VAL A 130 -23.98 -6.24 8.31
CA VAL A 130 -22.77 -6.68 9.00
C VAL A 130 -22.89 -6.05 10.39
N GLU A 131 -23.62 -6.73 11.28
CA GLU A 131 -23.64 -6.41 12.71
C GLU A 131 -22.23 -6.58 13.30
#